data_AF-A0A441Z5I3-F1
#
_entry.id   AF-A0A441Z5I3-F1
#
_cell.length_a   1.000
_cell.length_b   1.000
_cell.length_c   1.000
_cell.angle_alpha   90.00
_cell.angle_beta   90.00
_cell.angle_gamma   90.00
#
_symmetry.space_group_name_H-M   'P 1'
#
loop_
_entity.id
_entity.type
_entity.pdbx_description
1 polymer ?
#
loop_
_entity_poly.entity_id
_entity_poly.type
_entity_poly.pdbx_seq_one_letter_code
_entity_poly.pdbx_strand_id
1 'polypeptide(L)' 'MFSVRKLAFAAMALGIATASANAQVVVSSKIDTEGGVLGNIIQLVLNANNIKTT' A
#
# COMPACT_ATOMS: atom_id res chain seq x y z
N MET A 1 -27.54 -19.50 19.99
CA MET A 1 -26.74 -18.45 20.64
C MET A 1 -25.28 -18.62 20.27
N PHE A 2 -24.66 -17.63 19.63
CA PHE A 2 -23.21 -17.66 19.41
C PHE A 2 -22.49 -17.46 20.75
N SER A 3 -21.55 -18.34 21.08
CA SER A 3 -20.77 -18.24 22.31
C SER A 3 -19.80 -17.06 22.24
N VAL A 4 -19.59 -16.36 23.36
CA VAL A 4 -18.69 -15.21 23.48
C VAL A 4 -17.29 -15.52 22.95
N ARG A 5 -16.80 -16.75 23.13
CA ARG A 5 -15.53 -17.19 22.55
C ARG A 5 -15.53 -17.12 21.03
N LYS A 6 -16.61 -17.56 20.37
CA LYS A 6 -16.72 -17.55 18.90
C LYS A 6 -16.75 -16.12 18.35
N LEU A 7 -17.41 -15.20 19.06
CA LEU A 7 -17.43 -13.78 18.70
C LEU A 7 -16.06 -13.12 18.84
N ALA A 8 -15.30 -13.46 19.90
CA ALA A 8 -13.94 -12.95 20.09
C ALA A 8 -12.99 -13.40 18.97
N PHE A 9 -13.05 -14.68 18.58
CA PHE A 9 -12.25 -15.19 17.47
C PHE A 9 -12.64 -14.55 16.12
N ALA A 10 -13.93 -14.34 15.88
CA ALA A 10 -14.40 -13.68 14.66
C ALA A 10 -13.92 -12.21 14.58
N ALA A 11 -13.98 -11.46 15.69
CA ALA A 11 -13.49 -10.08 15.73
C ALA A 11 -11.98 -10.00 15.47
N MET A 12 -11.20 -10.92 16.03
CA MET A 12 -9.76 -10.99 15.80
C MET A 12 -9.41 -11.34 14.34
N ALA A 13 -10.12 -12.30 13.74
CA ALA A 13 -9.93 -12.67 12.34
C ALA A 13 -10.27 -11.50 11.39
N LEU A 14 -11.32 -10.74 11.70
CA LEU A 14 -11.68 -9.54 10.94
C LEU A 14 -10.62 -8.43 11.07
N GLY A 15 -10.09 -8.21 12.28
CA GLY A 15 -9.01 -7.23 12.49
C GLY A 15 -7.75 -7.56 11.68
N ILE A 16 -7.37 -8.83 11.61
CA ILE A 16 -6.22 -9.29 10.80
C ILE A 16 -6.54 -9.19 9.30
N ALA A 17 -7.75 -9.52 8.87
CA ALA A 17 -8.16 -9.42 7.46
C ALA A 17 -8.19 -7.96 6.96
N THR A 18 -8.43 -6.99 7.85
CA THR A 18 -8.36 -5.55 7.52
C THR A 18 -6.96 -4.96 7.56
N ALA A 19 -5.93 -5.73 7.91
CA ALA A 19 -4.55 -5.28 7.80
C ALA A 19 -4.18 -5.15 6.32
N SER A 20 -4.47 -3.98 5.75
CA SER A 20 -4.13 -3.64 4.36
C SER A 20 -2.62 -3.73 4.17
N ALA A 21 -2.19 -4.53 3.19
CA ALA A 21 -0.80 -4.53 2.73
C ALA A 21 -0.48 -3.16 2.13
N ASN A 22 0.20 -2.30 2.89
CA ASN A 22 0.70 -1.02 2.41
C ASN A 22 1.95 -1.29 1.58
N ALA A 23 1.76 -1.59 0.29
CA ALA A 23 2.86 -1.73 -0.66
C ALA A 23 3.43 -0.34 -0.94
N GLN A 24 4.52 0.00 -0.27
CA GLN A 24 5.29 1.21 -0.53
C GLN A 24 5.89 1.12 -1.94
N VAL A 25 5.50 2.03 -2.84
CA VAL A 25 6.03 2.08 -4.19
C VAL A 25 7.30 2.91 -4.18
N VAL A 26 8.46 2.26 -4.34
CA VAL A 26 9.76 2.94 -4.47
C VAL A 26 10.00 3.26 -5.93
N VAL A 27 10.16 4.54 -6.26
CA VAL A 27 10.47 4.98 -7.63
C VAL A 27 11.92 5.41 -7.67
N SER A 28 12.83 4.45 -7.89
CA SER A 28 14.24 4.76 -8.06
C SER A 28 14.57 4.88 -9.55
N SER A 29 15.12 6.03 -9.93
CA SER A 29 15.88 6.13 -11.16
C SER A 29 17.36 6.02 -10.83
N LYS A 30 18.07 5.07 -11.45
CA LYS A 30 19.53 5.19 -11.58
C LYS A 30 19.86 6.48 -12.35
N ILE A 31 21.10 6.96 -12.22
CA ILE A 31 21.63 8.24 -12.74
C ILE A 31 21.69 8.23 -14.28
N ASP A 32 20.57 7.90 -14.92
CA ASP A 32 20.34 7.90 -16.33
C ASP A 32 19.38 9.08 -16.57
N THR A 33 19.81 10.08 -17.35
CA THR A 33 19.07 11.34 -17.58
C THR A 33 17.64 11.10 -18.11
N GLU A 34 17.44 9.97 -18.79
CA GLU A 34 16.14 9.50 -19.28
C GLU A 34 15.31 8.84 -18.16
N GLY A 35 15.97 8.08 -17.28
CA GLY A 35 15.34 7.47 -16.12
C GLY A 35 14.79 8.51 -15.14
N GLY A 36 15.48 9.65 -14.96
CA GLY A 36 15.04 10.71 -14.06
C GLY A 36 13.72 11.36 -14.50
N VAL A 37 13.54 11.55 -15.82
CA VAL A 37 12.29 12.06 -16.39
C VAL A 37 11.17 11.03 -16.26
N LEU A 38 11.45 9.76 -16.56
CA LEU A 38 10.46 8.70 -16.43
C LEU A 38 10.06 8.46 -14.96
N GLY A 39 11.02 8.51 -14.04
CA GLY A 39 10.78 8.43 -12.60
C GLY A 39 9.88 9.56 -12.11
N ASN A 40 10.11 10.79 -12.58
CA ASN A 40 9.25 11.93 -12.25
C ASN A 40 7.83 11.81 -12.83
N ILE A 41 7.68 11.28 -14.05
CA ILE A 41 6.35 11.02 -14.63
C ILE A 41 5.59 9.96 -13.82
N ILE A 42 6.26 8.87 -13.45
CA ILE A 42 5.68 7.81 -12.62
C ILE A 42 5.27 8.38 -11.26
N GLN A 43 6.13 9.21 -10.66
CA GLN A 43 5.85 9.90 -9.41
C GLN A 43 4.61 10.80 -9.50
N LEU A 44 4.47 11.57 -10.58
CA LEU A 44 3.32 12.45 -10.81
C LEU A 44 2.02 11.65 -11.01
N VAL A 45 2.06 10.54 -11.76
CA VAL A 45 0.90 9.66 -11.98
C VAL A 45 0.47 8.98 -10.69
N LEU A 46 1.42 8.49 -9.88
CA LEU A 46 1.11 7.87 -8.59
C LEU A 46 0.53 8.89 -7.60
N ASN A 47 1.08 10.10 -7.55
CA ASN A 47 0.53 11.21 -6.76
C ASN A 47 -0.88 11.60 -7.19
N ALA A 48 -1.14 11.68 -8.50
CA ALA A 48 -2.47 11.98 -9.03
C ALA A 48 -3.52 10.93 -8.65
N ASN A 49 -3.10 9.70 -8.36
CA ASN A 49 -3.95 8.60 -7.91
C ASN A 49 -3.93 8.40 -6.38
N ASN A 50 -3.40 9.36 -5.61
CA ASN A 50 -3.26 9.31 -4.14
C ASN A 50 -2.43 8.11 -3.63
N ILE A 51 -1.52 7.58 -4.46
CA ILE A 51 -0.62 6.50 -4.09
C ILE A 51 0.66 7.11 -3.53
N LYS A 52 0.96 6.80 -2.26
CA LYS A 52 2.21 7.24 -1.62
C LYS A 52 3.40 6.48 -2.20
N THR A 53 4.42 7.22 -2.55
CA THR A 53 5.69 6.74 -3.08
C THR A 53 6.86 7.20 -2.21
N THR A 54 8.04 6.65 -2.47
CA THR A 54 9.32 7.02 -1.85
C THR A 54 10.46 6.96 -2.85
#